data_AF-A0A1U9NEC7-F1
#
_entry.id   AF-A0A1U9NEC7-F1
#
_cell.length_a   1.000
_cell.length_b   1.000
_cell.length_c   1.000
_cell.angle_alpha   90.00
_cell.angle_beta   90.00
_cell.angle_gamma   90.00
#
_symmetry.space_group_name_H-M   'P 1'
#
loop_
_entity.id
_entity.type
_entity.pdbx_description
1 polymer ?
#
loop_
_entity_poly.entity_id
_entity_poly.type
_entity_poly.pdbx_seq_one_letter_code
_entity_poly.pdbx_strand_id
1 'polypeptide(L)'
;MLVLTRRPNQVIHIHTSNGIIEVHLNYCNSNQARLGFVAPANVKIMREEIDEPDEAPRYASKPEALLQPQINTTPSLLRALFTRGSTGHQ
;
A
#
# COMPACT_ATOMS: atom_id res chain seq x y z
N MET A 1 17.72 3.76 -12.73
CA MET A 1 18.18 5.10 -12.33
C MET A 1 18.73 5.80 -13.56
N LEU A 2 18.13 6.92 -13.95
CA LEU A 2 18.66 7.78 -15.02
C LEU A 2 19.64 8.79 -14.41
N VAL A 3 20.80 9.01 -15.04
CA VAL A 3 21.85 9.90 -14.52
C VAL A 3 22.16 10.98 -15.54
N LEU A 4 22.07 12.25 -15.13
CA LEU A 4 22.32 13.42 -15.98
C LEU A 4 23.30 14.37 -15.28
N THR A 5 24.26 14.90 -16.03
CA THR A 5 25.15 15.97 -15.54
C THR A 5 24.66 17.32 -16.05
N ARG A 6 24.39 18.28 -15.16
CA ARG A 6 23.95 19.64 -15.51
C ARG A 6 24.96 20.69 -15.06
N ARG A 7 25.06 21.77 -15.83
CA ARG A 7 25.74 23.02 -15.45
C ARG A 7 24.74 23.98 -14.82
N PRO A 8 25.19 25.01 -14.07
CA PRO A 8 24.32 26.08 -13.62
C PRO A 8 23.46 26.66 -14.75
N ASN A 9 22.20 26.99 -14.44
CA ASN A 9 21.17 27.49 -15.36
C ASN A 9 20.67 26.47 -16.41
N GLN A 10 21.09 25.20 -16.33
CA GLN A 10 20.47 24.14 -17.10
C GLN A 10 19.31 23.54 -16.32
N VAL A 11 18.23 23.21 -17.05
CA VAL A 11 16.98 22.72 -16.50
C VAL A 11 16.79 21.25 -16.86
N ILE A 12 16.25 20.47 -15.93
CA ILE A 12 15.73 19.13 -16.16
C ILE A 12 14.20 19.21 -16.09
N HIS A 13 13.51 18.71 -17.12
CA HIS A 13 12.06 18.56 -17.10
C HIS A 13 11.68 17.13 -16.75
N ILE A 14 10.82 16.97 -15.75
CA ILE A 14 10.24 15.70 -15.35
C ILE A 14 8.75 15.76 -15.69
N HIS A 15 8.33 14.94 -16.65
CA HIS A 15 6.92 14.84 -17.03
C HIS A 15 6.20 13.85 -16.12
N THR A 16 5.14 14.31 -15.47
CA THR A 16 4.27 13.49 -14.61
C THR A 16 2.82 13.61 -15.08
N SER A 17 1.92 12.75 -14.58
CA SER A 17 0.48 12.88 -14.83
C SER A 17 -0.12 14.18 -14.29
N ASN A 18 0.50 14.78 -13.26
CA ASN A 18 0.07 16.01 -12.61
C ASN A 18 0.64 17.27 -13.29
N GLY A 19 1.51 17.12 -14.29
CA GLY A 19 2.16 18.22 -15.00
C GLY A 19 3.69 18.07 -15.08
N ILE A 20 4.34 19.15 -15.50
CA ILE A 20 5.80 19.21 -15.66
C ILE A 20 6.41 19.77 -14.38
N ILE A 21 7.45 19.10 -13.88
CA ILE A 21 8.30 19.62 -12.81
C ILE A 21 9.62 20.06 -13.45
N GLU A 22 10.04 21.29 -13.18
CA GLU A 22 11.33 21.82 -13.60
C GLU A 22 12.32 21.80 -12.44
N VAL A 23 13.47 21.18 -12.66
CA VAL A 23 14.59 21.17 -11.71
C VAL A 23 15.71 22.03 -12.27
N HIS A 24 16.02 23.10 -11.55
CA HIS A 24 17.03 24.09 -11.91
C HIS A 24 18.28 23.87 -11.05
N LEU A 25 19.43 23.65 -11.69
CA LEU A 25 20.71 23.74 -10.98
C LEU A 25 21.15 25.20 -10.96
N ASN A 26 21.02 25.88 -9.83
CA ASN A 26 21.38 27.30 -9.73
C ASN A 26 22.87 27.49 -9.48
N TYR A 27 23.45 26.62 -8.65
CA TYR A 27 24.87 26.66 -8.28
C TYR A 27 25.33 25.28 -7.80
N CYS A 28 26.60 24.95 -8.02
CA CYS A 28 27.19 23.72 -7.52
C CYS A 28 28.67 23.96 -7.17
N ASN A 29 29.10 23.44 -6.03
CA ASN A 29 30.51 23.34 -5.66
C ASN A 29 30.85 21.87 -5.32
N SER A 30 32.02 21.61 -4.72
CA SER A 30 32.46 20.24 -4.41
C SER A 30 31.57 19.50 -3.41
N ASN A 31 30.81 20.22 -2.57
CA ASN A 31 30.13 19.65 -1.40
C ASN A 31 28.62 19.90 -1.42
N GLN A 32 28.14 20.90 -2.14
CA GLN A 32 26.76 21.36 -2.10
C GLN A 32 26.28 21.84 -3.47
N ALA A 33 25.01 21.57 -3.74
CA ALA A 33 24.29 22.10 -4.88
C ALA A 33 23.09 22.94 -4.40
N ARG A 34 22.88 24.09 -5.04
CA ARG A 34 21.68 24.90 -4.87
C ARG A 34 20.71 24.56 -5.99
N LEU A 35 19.63 23.87 -5.63
CA LEU A 35 18.57 23.46 -6.55
C LEU A 35 17.37 24.39 -6.41
N GLY A 36 16.71 24.69 -7.53
CA GLY A 36 15.40 25.33 -7.59
C GLY A 36 14.38 24.39 -8.20
N PHE A 37 13.13 24.48 -7.77
CA PHE A 37 12.04 23.64 -8.26
C PHE A 37 10.85 24.51 -8.66
N VAL A 38 10.32 24.29 -9.86
CA VAL A 38 9.03 24.82 -10.29
C VAL A 38 8.13 23.62 -10.52
N ALA A 39 7.01 23.55 -9.80
CA ALA A 39 6.11 22.42 -9.84
C ALA A 39 4.64 22.89 -9.74
N PRO A 40 3.68 22.08 -10.24
CA PRO A 40 2.26 22.31 -10.01
C PRO A 40 1.91 22.32 -8.51
N ALA A 41 0.86 23.06 -8.14
CA ALA A 41 0.49 23.28 -6.74
C ALA A 41 0.10 22.00 -5.96
N ASN A 42 -0.28 20.93 -6.68
CA ASN A 42 -0.62 19.63 -6.11
C ASN A 42 0.58 18.68 -5.93
N VAL A 43 1.79 19.13 -6.28
CA VAL A 43 3.02 18.35 -6.11
C VAL A 43 3.78 18.87 -4.89
N LYS A 44 4.09 17.96 -3.97
CA LYS A 44 4.91 18.26 -2.80
C LYS A 44 6.38 17.99 -3.13
N ILE A 45 7.24 18.98 -2.90
CA ILE A 45 8.71 18.84 -3.03
C ILE A 45 9.30 18.93 -1.63
N MET A 46 9.91 17.84 -1.17
CA MET A 46 10.48 17.71 0.16
C MET A 46 11.95 17.30 0.07
N ARG A 47 12.72 17.64 1.11
CA ARG A 47 14.03 17.01 1.31
C ARG A 47 13.81 15.69 2.04
N GLU A 48 14.66 14.70 1.76
CA GLU A 48 14.49 13.36 2.32
C GLU A 48 14.47 13.36 3.86
N GLU A 49 15.33 14.15 4.49
CA GLU A 49 15.43 14.19 5.96
C GLU A 49 14.20 14.79 6.67
N ILE A 50 13.28 15.42 5.92
CA ILE A 50 12.02 15.96 6.43
C ILE A 50 10.79 15.24 5.84
N ASP A 51 11.00 14.34 4.88
CA ASP A 51 9.93 13.53 4.33
C ASP A 51 9.73 12.36 5.29
N GLU A 52 8.94 12.61 6.34
CA GLU A 52 8.50 11.53 7.21
C GLU A 52 7.84 10.47 6.34
N PRO A 53 8.24 9.20 6.45
CA PRO A 53 7.48 8.15 5.82
C PRO A 53 6.11 8.21 6.49
N ASP A 54 5.11 8.68 5.75
CA ASP A 54 3.71 8.49 6.11
C ASP A 54 3.62 7.03 6.55
N GLU A 55 3.36 6.77 7.83
CA GLU A 55 3.17 5.41 8.33
C GLU A 55 2.05 4.84 7.47
N ALA A 56 2.43 4.09 6.43
CA ALA A 56 1.48 3.34 5.64
C ALA A 56 0.62 2.59 6.66
N PRO A 57 -0.72 2.61 6.53
CA PRO A 57 -1.59 2.06 7.54
C PRO A 57 -1.10 0.64 7.78
N ARG A 58 -0.57 0.37 8.98
CA ARG A 58 -0.22 -0.97 9.40
C ARG A 58 -1.54 -1.73 9.36
N TYR A 59 -1.83 -2.38 8.24
CA TYR A 59 -2.63 -3.58 8.23
C TYR A 59 -1.82 -4.63 8.97
N ALA A 60 -1.73 -4.45 10.29
CA ALA A 60 -1.66 -5.57 11.19
C ALA A 60 -3.01 -6.24 11.06
N SER A 61 -3.13 -7.12 10.07
CA SER A 61 -4.10 -8.21 10.11
C SER A 61 -3.92 -8.84 11.48
N LYS A 62 -4.86 -8.54 12.38
CA LYS A 62 -4.99 -9.25 13.65
C LYS A 62 -5.05 -10.74 13.29
N PRO A 63 -4.22 -11.61 13.88
CA PRO A 63 -4.43 -13.04 13.71
C PRO A 63 -5.83 -13.34 14.23
N GLU A 64 -6.60 -14.02 13.40
CA GLU A 64 -8.00 -14.36 13.61
C GLU A 64 -8.25 -14.82 15.04
N ALA A 65 -9.16 -14.12 15.72
CA ALA A 65 -9.74 -14.60 16.96
C ALA A 65 -10.46 -15.92 16.66
N LEU A 66 -10.00 -17.01 17.30
CA LEU A 66 -10.73 -18.26 17.41
C LEU A 66 -12.12 -17.99 18.00
N LEU A 67 -13.13 -17.93 17.14
CA LEU A 67 -14.54 -17.98 17.53
C LEU A 67 -15.22 -19.09 16.74
N GLN A 68 -15.31 -20.27 17.35
CA GLN A 68 -16.18 -21.35 16.89
C GLN A 68 -17.64 -20.92 17.14
N PRO A 69 -18.52 -20.91 16.13
CA PRO A 69 -19.94 -20.75 16.34
C PRO A 69 -20.55 -22.06 16.84
N GLN A 70 -21.17 -21.98 18.02
CA GLN A 70 -22.05 -22.99 18.62
C GLN A 70 -23.12 -23.41 17.61
N ILE A 71 -23.15 -24.70 17.26
CA ILE A 71 -24.18 -25.30 16.40
C ILE A 71 -25.43 -25.53 17.26
N ASN A 72 -26.31 -24.54 17.28
CA ASN A 72 -27.67 -24.70 17.80
C ASN A 72 -28.62 -24.70 16.62
N THR A 73 -28.88 -25.89 16.06
CA THR A 73 -29.86 -26.07 14.98
C THR A 73 -30.97 -27.02 15.45
N THR A 74 -32.16 -26.46 15.65
CA THR A 74 -33.45 -27.17 15.74
C THR A 74 -34.51 -26.33 15.02
N PRO A 75 -35.64 -26.89 14.54
CA PRO A 75 -36.03 -28.30 14.47
C PRO A 75 -36.62 -28.74 13.10
N SER A 76 -36.88 -30.06 13.01
CA SER A 76 -37.88 -30.79 12.21
C SER A 76 -38.22 -30.34 10.78
N LEU A 77 -38.11 -31.28 9.83
CA LEU A 77 -39.24 -32.08 9.35
C LEU A 77 -38.77 -33.00 8.21
N LEU A 78 -39.11 -34.27 8.34
CA LEU A 78 -39.33 -35.23 7.26
C LEU A 78 -38.14 -35.60 6.35
N ARG A 79 -37.84 -36.90 6.39
CA ARG A 79 -37.83 -37.86 5.27
C ARG A 79 -36.51 -38.65 5.23
N ALA A 80 -36.41 -39.76 5.96
CA ALA A 80 -36.94 -41.10 5.65
C ALA A 80 -35.94 -41.96 4.87
N LEU A 81 -35.99 -43.27 5.20
CA LEU A 81 -35.34 -44.40 4.53
C LEU A 81 -33.85 -44.48 4.92
N PHE A 82 -33.37 -45.49 5.64
CA PHE A 82 -33.30 -46.88 5.21
C PHE A 82 -33.46 -47.88 6.37
N THR A 83 -34.28 -48.89 6.12
CA THR A 83 -34.44 -50.14 6.86
C THR A 83 -33.25 -51.08 6.65
N ARG A 84 -32.76 -51.71 7.73
CA ARG A 84 -32.32 -53.12 7.71
C ARG A 84 -32.19 -53.65 9.14
N GLY A 85 -33.09 -54.56 9.50
CA GLY A 85 -33.01 -55.30 10.76
C GLY A 85 -32.01 -56.46 10.68
N SER A 86 -31.70 -57.05 11.84
CA SER A 86 -31.67 -58.50 12.09
C SER A 86 -31.05 -58.81 13.46
N THR A 87 -31.82 -59.52 14.30
CA THR A 87 -31.45 -60.50 15.36
C THR A 87 -30.59 -60.01 16.53
N GLY A 88 -31.05 -60.03 17.79
CA GLY A 88 -31.25 -61.22 18.66
C GLY A 88 -29.99 -61.37 19.55
N HIS A 89 -29.99 -61.58 20.86
CA HIS A 89 -30.86 -62.29 21.79
C HIS A 89 -30.54 -61.81 23.23
N GLN A 90 -31.55 -61.97 24.10
CA GLN A 90 -31.56 -62.23 25.56
C GLN A 90 -30.37 -61.83 26.44
#